data_AF-A0A7C4HAD5-F1
#
_entry.id   AF-A0A7C4HAD5-F1
#
_cell.length_a   1.000
_cell.length_b   1.000
_cell.length_c   1.000
_cell.angle_alpha   90.00
_cell.angle_beta   90.00
_cell.angle_gamma   90.00
#
_symmetry.space_group_name_H-M   'P 1'
#
loop_
_entity.id
_entity.type
_entity.pdbx_description
1 polymer ?
#
loop_
_entity_poly.entity_id
_entity_poly.type
_entity_poly.pdbx_seq_one_letter_code
_entity_poly.pdbx_strand_id
1 'polypeptide(L)'
;MFRGLWDEAVSAFSFRLRQELGNLLLCVVASPREDAQVKGANVLVVLAEDRFELRARVLEVARSVGREVKSITITPFITTAEDEYVIRVFQESWKRGTDA
;
A
#
# COMPACT_ATOMS: atom_id res chain seq x y z
N MET A 1 -13.64 10.51 10.05
CA MET A 1 -14.32 9.26 10.42
C MET A 1 -13.98 8.23 9.35
N PHE A 2 -13.29 7.14 9.70
CA PHE A 2 -12.97 6.06 8.75
C PHE A 2 -14.24 5.27 8.41
N ARG A 3 -14.39 4.78 7.17
CA ARG A 3 -15.61 4.04 6.76
C ARG A 3 -15.54 2.55 7.15
N GLY A 4 -14.41 2.07 7.67
CA GLY A 4 -14.23 0.71 8.18
C GLY A 4 -12.79 0.43 8.61
N LEU A 5 -12.54 -0.80 9.10
CA LEU A 5 -11.22 -1.26 9.57
C LEU A 5 -10.16 -1.22 8.44
N TRP A 6 -10.56 -1.50 7.20
CA TRP A 6 -9.65 -1.40 6.04
C TRP A 6 -9.14 0.04 5.83
N ASP A 7 -10.05 1.01 5.80
CA ASP A 7 -9.69 2.43 5.65
C ASP A 7 -8.79 2.92 6.78
N GLU A 8 -9.07 2.47 8.01
CA GLU A 8 -8.25 2.76 9.19
C GLU A 8 -6.84 2.18 9.04
N ALA A 9 -6.73 0.91 8.64
CA ALA A 9 -5.44 0.25 8.43
C ALA A 9 -4.63 0.92 7.31
N VAL A 10 -5.23 1.19 6.16
CA VAL A 10 -4.56 1.87 5.04
C VAL A 10 -4.10 3.27 5.44
N SER A 11 -4.93 4.00 6.19
CA SER A 11 -4.58 5.35 6.66
C SER A 11 -3.42 5.32 7.65
N ALA A 12 -3.44 4.39 8.61
CA ALA A 12 -2.36 4.21 9.57
C ALA A 12 -1.05 3.79 8.88
N PHE A 13 -1.14 2.88 7.90
CA PHE A 13 -0.02 2.43 7.09
C PHE A 13 0.60 3.57 6.28
N SER A 14 -0.21 4.31 5.52
CA SER A 14 0.25 5.44 4.73
C SER A 14 0.88 6.54 5.60
N PHE A 15 0.25 6.84 6.75
CA PHE A 15 0.76 7.85 7.69
C PHE A 15 2.12 7.45 8.26
N ARG A 16 2.27 6.22 8.76
CA ARG A 16 3.55 5.74 9.31
C ARG A 16 4.66 5.70 8.26
N LEU A 17 4.38 5.19 7.06
CA LEU A 17 5.37 5.20 5.99
C LEU A 17 5.84 6.62 5.67
N ARG A 18 4.93 7.59 5.63
CA ARG A 18 5.29 8.99 5.37
C ARG A 18 6.14 9.59 6.49
N GLN A 19 5.87 9.26 7.75
CA GLN A 19 6.69 9.69 8.88
C GLN A 19 8.11 9.11 8.83
N GLU A 20 8.23 7.84 8.44
CA GLU A 20 9.50 7.12 8.51
C GLU A 20 10.38 7.28 7.27
N LEU A 21 9.77 7.35 6.08
CA LEU A 21 10.48 7.38 4.80
C LEU A 21 10.54 8.79 4.19
N GLY A 22 9.68 9.72 4.65
CA GLY A 22 9.65 11.09 4.16
C GLY A 22 9.55 11.18 2.64
N ASN A 23 10.51 11.87 2.02
CA ASN A 23 10.57 12.09 0.57
C ASN A 23 10.90 10.82 -0.25
N LEU A 24 11.33 9.74 0.40
CA LEU A 24 11.57 8.45 -0.27
C LEU A 24 10.27 7.71 -0.57
N LEU A 25 9.16 8.07 0.08
CA LEU A 25 7.83 7.55 -0.23
C LEU A 25 7.13 8.48 -1.23
N LEU A 26 7.03 8.03 -2.48
CA LEU A 26 6.38 8.82 -3.52
C LEU A 26 4.86 8.64 -3.50
N CYS A 27 4.39 7.40 -3.38
CA CYS A 27 2.97 7.10 -3.45
C CYS A 27 2.59 5.86 -2.65
N VAL A 28 1.40 5.89 -2.05
CA VAL A 28 0.70 4.73 -1.52
C VAL A 28 -0.69 4.73 -2.15
N VAL A 29 -1.03 3.66 -2.84
CA VAL A 29 -2.36 3.49 -3.42
C VAL A 29 -2.91 2.17 -2.91
N ALA A 30 -4.09 2.19 -2.31
CA ALA A 30 -4.72 0.99 -1.78
C ALA A 30 -5.90 0.57 -2.64
N SER A 31 -6.18 -0.72 -2.62
CA SER A 31 -7.42 -1.27 -3.13
C SER A 31 -8.63 -0.74 -2.34
N PRO A 32 -9.84 -0.80 -2.92
CA PRO A 32 -11.05 -0.36 -2.22
C PRO A 32 -11.41 -1.24 -1.01
N ARG A 33 -10.91 -2.48 -0.93
CA ARG A 33 -11.17 -3.46 0.13
C ARG A 33 -9.96 -4.39 0.32
N GLU A 34 -9.85 -4.97 1.51
CA GLU A 34 -8.74 -5.88 1.89
C GLU A 34 -8.58 -7.08 0.94
N ASP A 35 -9.70 -7.65 0.48
CA ASP A 35 -9.76 -8.83 -0.38
C ASP A 35 -9.54 -8.52 -1.87
N ALA A 36 -9.55 -7.25 -2.27
CA ALA A 36 -9.31 -6.82 -3.64
C ALA A 36 -7.81 -6.81 -3.97
N GLN A 37 -7.31 -7.94 -4.47
CA GLN A 37 -5.89 -8.16 -4.77
C GLN A 37 -5.57 -7.93 -6.25
N VAL A 38 -4.44 -7.26 -6.53
CA VAL A 38 -3.84 -7.11 -7.86
C VAL A 38 -2.41 -7.62 -7.76
N LYS A 39 -2.05 -8.59 -8.60
CA LYS A 39 -0.73 -9.28 -8.52
C LYS A 39 -0.40 -9.81 -7.12
N GLY A 40 -1.40 -10.24 -6.35
CA GLY A 40 -1.24 -10.74 -4.98
C GLY A 40 -1.02 -9.67 -3.92
N ALA A 41 -1.27 -8.40 -4.24
CA ALA A 41 -1.16 -7.26 -3.33
C ALA A 41 -2.46 -6.44 -3.30
N ASN A 42 -2.82 -5.93 -2.12
CA ASN A 42 -3.93 -4.97 -1.94
C ASN A 42 -3.45 -3.53 -1.78
N VAL A 43 -2.14 -3.30 -1.70
CA VAL A 43 -1.57 -1.95 -1.66
C VAL A 43 -0.37 -1.86 -2.61
N LEU A 44 -0.31 -0.80 -3.40
CA LEU A 44 0.86 -0.41 -4.17
C LEU A 44 1.64 0.66 -3.39
N VAL A 45 2.94 0.44 -3.21
CA VAL A 45 3.86 1.39 -2.61
C VAL A 45 4.92 1.74 -3.65
N VAL A 46 5.03 3.03 -3.97
CA VAL A 46 6.01 3.57 -4.90
C VAL A 46 7.07 4.34 -4.12
N LEU A 47 8.31 3.89 -4.22
CA LEU A 47 9.47 4.50 -3.59
C LEU A 47 10.29 5.29 -4.61
N ALA A 48 11.09 6.25 -4.11
CA ALA A 48 12.00 7.03 -4.93
C ALA A 48 13.20 6.21 -5.45
N GLU A 49 13.60 5.18 -4.70
CA GLU A 49 14.74 4.31 -5.01
C GLU A 49 14.46 2.88 -4.55
N ASP A 50 15.02 1.89 -5.25
CA ASP A 50 14.88 0.47 -4.87
C ASP A 50 16.02 0.06 -3.93
N ARG A 51 15.74 0.04 -2.64
CA ARG A 51 16.68 -0.38 -1.60
C ARG A 51 16.06 -1.39 -0.66
N PHE A 52 16.86 -2.38 -0.30
CA PHE A 52 16.45 -3.46 0.59
C PHE A 52 15.94 -2.93 1.94
N GLU A 53 16.61 -1.94 2.52
CA GLU A 53 16.24 -1.39 3.83
C GLU A 53 14.86 -0.71 3.78
N LEU A 54 14.57 0.00 2.69
CA LEU A 54 13.27 0.66 2.49
C LEU A 54 12.15 -0.37 2.30
N ARG A 55 12.41 -1.42 1.51
CA ARG A 55 11.46 -2.53 1.34
C ARG A 55 11.17 -3.25 2.66
N ALA A 56 12.22 -3.56 3.42
CA ALA A 56 12.09 -4.18 4.74
C ALA A 56 11.24 -3.31 5.66
N ARG A 57 11.47 -2.00 5.65
CA ARG A 57 10.68 -1.07 6.45
C ARG A 57 9.20 -1.05 6.07
N VAL A 58 8.90 -1.03 4.78
CA VAL A 58 7.50 -1.11 4.31
C VAL A 58 6.81 -2.38 4.83
N LEU A 59 7.49 -3.53 4.76
CA LEU A 59 6.95 -4.81 5.26
C LEU A 59 6.81 -4.85 6.78
N GLU A 60 7.69 -4.20 7.53
CA GLU A 60 7.57 -4.05 8.98
C GLU A 60 6.35 -3.22 9.36
N VAL A 61 6.15 -2.07 8.73
CA VAL A 61 5.01 -1.20 9.00
C VAL A 61 3.70 -1.89 8.63
N ALA A 62 3.64 -2.61 7.51
CA ALA A 62 2.46 -3.39 7.11
C ALA A 62 2.07 -4.42 8.18
N ARG A 63 3.06 -5.18 8.69
CA ARG A 63 2.86 -6.17 9.76
C ARG A 63 2.44 -5.52 11.07
N SER A 64 3.06 -4.40 11.45
CA SER A 64 2.74 -3.68 12.68
C SER A 64 1.30 -3.14 12.65
N VAL A 65 0.90 -2.51 11.55
CA VAL A 65 -0.46 -1.99 11.40
C VAL A 65 -1.50 -3.11 11.41
N GLY A 66 -1.26 -4.22 10.71
CA GLY A 66 -2.19 -5.36 10.70
C GLY A 66 -2.40 -5.99 12.07
N ARG A 67 -1.37 -5.98 12.94
CA ARG A 67 -1.49 -6.43 14.34
C ARG A 67 -2.33 -5.48 15.18
N GLU A 68 -2.22 -4.18 14.95
CA GLU A 68 -2.96 -3.15 15.69
C GLU A 68 -4.43 -3.08 15.27
N VAL A 69 -4.72 -3.17 13.97
CA VAL A 69 -6.07 -3.05 13.42
C VAL A 69 -6.68 -4.43 13.21
N LYS A 70 -7.14 -5.06 14.29
CA LYS A 70 -7.99 -6.28 14.32
C LYS A 70 -7.70 -7.33 13.22
N SER A 71 -6.43 -7.65 13.00
CA SER A 71 -6.00 -8.68 12.03
C SER A 71 -6.25 -8.37 10.55
N ILE A 72 -6.38 -7.10 10.16
CA ILE A 72 -6.32 -6.69 8.75
C ILE A 72 -4.96 -7.08 8.16
N THR A 73 -4.95 -7.64 6.96
CA THR A 73 -3.73 -8.01 6.24
C THR A 73 -3.46 -7.01 5.13
N ILE A 74 -2.39 -6.23 5.29
CA ILE A 74 -1.83 -5.39 4.21
C ILE A 74 -0.76 -6.19 3.47
N THR A 75 -0.97 -6.44 2.19
CA THR A 75 -0.02 -7.08 1.27
C THR A 75 0.52 -6.03 0.30
N PRO A 76 1.68 -5.40 0.58
CA PRO A 76 2.22 -4.34 -0.28
C PRO A 76 2.96 -4.92 -1.49
N PHE A 77 2.67 -4.41 -2.68
CA PHE A 77 3.54 -4.46 -3.85
C PHE A 77 4.45 -3.24 -3.82
N ILE A 78 5.76 -3.45 -3.73
CA ILE A 78 6.73 -2.36 -3.60
C ILE A 78 7.49 -2.21 -4.90
N THR A 79 7.45 -1.02 -5.48
CA THR A 79 8.11 -0.67 -6.73
C THR A 79 8.68 0.75 -6.70
N THR A 80 9.30 1.19 -7.79
CA THR A 80 9.79 2.56 -8.00
C THR A 80 8.98 3.28 -9.08
N ALA A 81 9.21 4.58 -9.22
CA ALA A 81 8.53 5.39 -10.26
C ALA A 81 8.88 4.95 -11.70
N GLU A 82 9.99 4.23 -11.89
CA GLU A 82 10.44 3.74 -13.20
C GLU A 82 9.56 2.58 -13.72
N ASP A 83 8.84 1.88 -12.83
CA ASP A 83 7.97 0.76 -13.19
C ASP A 83 6.55 1.24 -13.57
N GLU A 84 6.50 2.06 -14.62
CA GLU A 84 5.26 2.65 -15.13
C GLU A 84 4.22 1.58 -15.48
N TYR A 85 4.67 0.42 -15.97
CA TYR A 85 3.79 -0.69 -16.32
C TYR A 85 3.02 -1.21 -15.10
N VAL A 86 3.72 -1.50 -14.00
CA VAL A 86 3.06 -1.95 -12.76
C VAL A 86 2.13 -0.86 -12.24
N ILE A 87 2.57 0.40 -12.19
CA ILE A 87 1.74 1.51 -11.71
C ILE A 87 0.43 1.57 -12.51
N ARG A 88 0.51 1.47 -13.84
CA ARG A 88 -0.67 1.47 -14.72
C ARG A 88 -1.59 0.29 -14.45
N VAL A 89 -1.07 -0.93 -14.28
CA VAL A 89 -1.88 -2.13 -14.00
C VAL A 89 -2.70 -1.93 -12.73
N PHE A 90 -2.09 -1.45 -11.64
CA PHE A 90 -2.81 -1.19 -10.39
C PHE A 90 -3.87 -0.09 -10.55
N GLN A 91 -3.54 1.02 -11.21
CA GLN A 91 -4.48 2.11 -11.47
C GLN A 91 -5.70 1.64 -12.28
N GLU A 92 -5.51 0.82 -13.31
CA GLU A 92 -6.60 0.30 -14.14
C GLU A 92 -7.46 -0.72 -13.39
N SER A 93 -6.84 -1.64 -12.65
CA SER A 93 -7.56 -2.66 -11.90
C SER A 93 -8.50 -2.07 -10.85
N TRP A 94 -8.07 -1.02 -10.14
CA TRP A 94 -8.90 -0.40 -9.10
C TRP A 94 -9.98 0.53 -9.63
N LYS A 95 -9.79 1.14 -10.81
CA LYS A 95 -10.88 1.83 -11.53
C LYS A 95 -12.01 0.86 -11.90
N ARG A 96 -11.67 -0.31 -12.45
CA ARG A 96 -12.68 -1.31 -12.83
C ARG A 96 -13.42 -1.91 -11.63
N GLY A 97 -12.76 -2.02 -10.46
CA GLY A 97 -13.36 -2.52 -9.23
C GLY A 97 -14.24 -1.52 -8.48
N THR A 98 -14.29 -0.25 -8.91
CA THR A 98 -15.19 0.77 -8.33
C THR A 98 -16.50 0.94 -9.12
N ASP A 99 -16.57 0.38 -10.33
CA ASP A 99 -17.74 0.41 -11.22
C ASP A 99 -18.59 -0.89 -11.18
N ALA A 100 -18.23 -1.85 -10.31
CA ALA A 100 -18.90 -3.15 -10.14
C ALA A 100 -19.54 -3.26 -8.75
#